data_AF-A0A7K2WT94-F1
#
_entry.id   AF-A0A7K2WT94-F1
#
_cell.length_a   1.000
_cell.length_b   1.000
_cell.length_c   1.000
_cell.angle_alpha   90.00
_cell.angle_beta   90.00
_cell.angle_gamma   90.00
#
_symmetry.space_group_name_H-M   'P 1'
#
loop_
_entity.id
_entity.type
_entity.pdbx_description
1 polymer ?
#
loop_
_entity_poly.entity_id
_entity_poly.type
_entity_poly.pdbx_seq_one_letter_code
_entity_poly.pdbx_strand_id
1 'polypeptide(L)'
;MPRTPGRSDVPGGQPLTNWAGNIAFRAARVHRPATVDDLREIVASSHRVRALGSGHSFNTLADTTGDLVSVAGLPATVEVDADARTVTVGAGLRFAAFTGAVHAAGLALHNLGSLPHISVAGACATGTHG
;
A
#
# COMPACT_ATOMS: atom_id res chain seq x y z
N MET A 1 31.36 12.61 36.11
CA MET A 1 30.30 12.59 35.09
C MET A 1 30.34 11.22 34.40
N PRO A 2 29.40 10.29 34.67
CA PRO A 2 29.38 9.04 33.93
C PRO A 2 28.82 9.28 32.53
N ARG A 3 29.55 8.78 31.54
CA ARG A 3 29.19 8.82 30.12
C ARG A 3 27.96 7.95 29.88
N THR A 4 26.94 8.51 29.24
CA THR A 4 25.80 7.76 28.68
C THR A 4 26.34 6.71 27.70
N PRO A 5 25.97 5.42 27.81
CA PRO A 5 26.33 4.46 26.78
C PRO A 5 25.58 4.81 25.50
N GLY A 6 26.33 4.98 24.41
CA GLY A 6 25.78 5.17 23.08
C GLY A 6 24.87 3.99 22.71
N ARG A 7 23.77 4.30 22.02
CA ARG A 7 22.93 3.30 21.36
C ARG A 7 23.83 2.39 20.53
N SER A 8 23.76 1.11 20.82
CA SER A 8 24.37 0.04 20.06
C SER A 8 23.81 0.05 18.63
N ASP A 9 24.66 0.42 17.68
CA ASP A 9 24.44 0.17 16.25
C ASP A 9 24.40 -1.35 16.00
N VAL A 10 23.31 -1.81 15.40
CA VAL A 10 23.18 -3.13 14.79
C VAL A 10 22.94 -2.92 13.28
N PRO A 11 23.53 -3.73 12.39
CA PRO A 11 23.83 -3.36 11.00
C PRO A 11 22.66 -3.55 10.02
N GLY A 12 22.62 -2.72 8.98
CA GLY A 12 22.57 -3.25 7.61
C GLY A 12 21.26 -3.26 6.82
N GLY A 13 20.19 -2.61 7.27
CA GLY A 13 18.98 -2.42 6.47
C GLY A 13 18.69 -0.94 6.25
N GLN A 14 18.57 -0.49 5.00
CA GLN A 14 17.98 0.83 4.75
C GLN A 14 16.57 0.86 5.38
N PRO A 15 16.23 1.90 6.16
CA PRO A 15 14.91 2.02 6.73
C PRO A 15 13.86 1.98 5.61
N LEU A 16 12.76 1.25 5.81
CA LEU A 16 11.66 1.27 4.86
C LEU A 16 11.07 2.69 4.84
N THR A 17 11.10 3.33 3.67
CA THR A 17 10.55 4.67 3.50
C THR A 17 9.29 4.68 2.66
N ASN A 18 8.55 5.79 2.71
CA ASN A 18 7.60 6.13 1.67
C ASN A 18 8.32 6.34 0.32
N TRP A 19 7.54 6.51 -0.76
CA TRP A 19 8.07 6.63 -2.12
C TRP A 19 9.08 7.78 -2.28
N ALA A 20 8.85 8.90 -1.59
CA ALA A 20 9.71 10.08 -1.67
C ALA A 20 10.92 10.05 -0.72
N GLY A 21 11.03 9.05 0.16
CA GLY A 21 12.14 8.93 1.12
C GLY A 21 12.06 9.87 2.34
N ASN A 22 11.10 10.80 2.40
CA ASN A 22 11.01 11.78 3.48
C ASN A 22 10.40 11.22 4.78
N ILE A 23 9.73 10.06 4.72
CA ILE A 23 9.17 9.37 5.89
C ILE A 23 9.82 7.99 6.00
N ALA A 24 10.55 7.76 7.10
CA ALA A 24 10.98 6.42 7.51
C ALA A 24 9.94 5.80 8.45
N PHE A 25 9.39 4.64 8.08
CA PHE A 25 8.35 3.99 8.87
C PHE A 25 8.91 3.40 10.17
N ARG A 26 8.18 3.58 11.27
CA ARG A 26 8.56 3.15 12.63
C ARG A 26 7.95 1.81 13.03
N ALA A 27 7.38 1.08 12.07
CA ALA A 27 6.62 -0.13 12.31
C ALA A 27 7.47 -1.15 13.08
N ALA A 28 6.87 -1.78 14.10
CA ALA A 28 7.53 -2.85 14.83
C ALA A 28 7.73 -4.09 13.94
N ARG A 29 6.79 -4.34 13.02
CA ARG A 29 6.84 -5.42 12.03
C ARG A 29 6.26 -4.95 10.71
N VAL A 30 6.85 -5.42 9.62
CA VAL A 30 6.36 -5.19 8.26
C VAL A 30 5.94 -6.53 7.67
N HIS A 31 4.69 -6.62 7.23
CA HIS A 31 4.09 -7.83 6.66
C HIS A 31 3.87 -7.68 5.16
N ARG A 32 3.99 -8.79 4.44
CA ARG A 32 3.68 -8.92 3.01
C ARG A 32 2.88 -10.20 2.79
N PRO A 33 1.60 -10.27 3.23
CA PRO A 33 0.78 -11.46 3.06
C PRO A 33 0.61 -11.77 1.57
N ALA A 34 0.60 -13.07 1.24
CA ALA A 34 0.38 -13.54 -0.12
C ALA A 34 -1.10 -13.90 -0.36
N THR A 35 -1.86 -14.14 0.71
CA THR A 35 -3.28 -14.48 0.65
C THR A 35 -4.11 -13.58 1.56
N VAL A 36 -5.43 -13.58 1.32
CA VAL A 36 -6.39 -12.91 2.21
C VAL A 36 -6.45 -13.58 3.58
N ASP A 37 -6.20 -14.90 3.66
CA ASP A 37 -6.21 -15.62 4.93
C ASP A 37 -5.00 -15.26 5.79
N ASP A 38 -3.80 -15.17 5.20
CA ASP A 38 -2.61 -14.64 5.89
C ASP A 38 -2.90 -13.22 6.44
N LEU A 39 -3.54 -12.38 5.62
CA LEU A 39 -3.92 -11.03 6.02
C LEU A 39 -4.90 -11.04 7.20
N ARG A 40 -5.88 -11.94 7.20
CA ARG A 40 -6.84 -12.08 8.31
C ARG A 40 -6.13 -12.45 9.61
N GLU A 41 -5.19 -13.40 9.57
CA GLU A 41 -4.41 -13.82 10.75
C GLU A 41 -3.55 -12.67 11.30
N ILE A 42 -2.89 -11.92 10.41
CA ILE A 42 -2.10 -10.74 10.81
C ILE A 42 -3.02 -9.71 11.47
N VAL A 43 -4.16 -9.38 10.86
CA VAL A 43 -5.09 -8.39 11.40
C VAL A 43 -5.66 -8.84 12.75
N ALA A 44 -6.05 -10.11 12.88
CA ALA A 44 -6.62 -10.66 14.11
C ALA A 44 -5.62 -10.68 15.27
N SER A 45 -4.34 -10.89 15.00
CA SER A 45 -3.27 -10.94 16.02
C SER A 45 -2.64 -9.58 16.32
N SER A 46 -2.93 -8.55 15.53
CA SER A 46 -2.30 -7.24 15.66
C SER A 46 -3.10 -6.27 16.52
N HIS A 47 -2.46 -5.63 17.49
CA HIS A 47 -3.08 -4.58 18.30
C HIS A 47 -3.27 -3.24 17.55
N ARG A 48 -2.42 -2.96 16.56
CA ARG A 48 -2.51 -1.75 15.72
C ARG A 48 -1.96 -2.06 14.34
N VAL A 49 -2.77 -1.82 13.31
CA VAL A 49 -2.40 -2.09 11.92
C VAL A 49 -2.50 -0.82 11.08
N ARG A 50 -1.53 -0.63 10.18
CA ARG A 50 -1.65 0.28 9.03
C ARG A 50 -1.42 -0.47 7.74
N ALA A 51 -2.15 -0.10 6.70
CA ALA A 51 -1.93 -0.62 5.35
C ALA A 51 -0.93 0.27 4.59
N LEU A 52 -0.07 -0.37 3.81
CA LEU A 52 0.88 0.27 2.91
C LEU A 52 0.58 -0.15 1.46
N GLY A 53 0.11 0.80 0.65
CA GLY A 53 -0.01 0.66 -0.80
C GLY A 53 1.31 0.94 -1.51
N SER A 54 1.29 1.82 -2.51
CA SER A 54 2.50 2.23 -3.24
C SER A 54 3.39 3.24 -2.49
N GLY A 55 3.00 3.70 -1.30
CA GLY A 55 3.80 4.62 -0.48
C GLY A 55 3.82 6.08 -0.94
N HIS A 56 2.84 6.52 -1.75
CA HIS A 56 2.78 7.89 -2.30
C HIS A 56 2.12 8.95 -1.37
N SER A 57 1.97 8.66 -0.08
CA SER A 57 1.69 9.72 0.90
C SER A 57 2.99 10.39 1.33
N PHE A 58 2.97 11.71 1.48
CA PHE A 58 4.11 12.53 1.90
C PHE A 58 4.08 12.86 3.39
N ASN A 59 3.13 12.31 4.14
CA ASN A 59 2.96 12.49 5.58
C ASN A 59 2.95 11.13 6.32
N THR A 60 2.73 11.16 7.63
CA THR A 60 2.78 9.97 8.51
C THR A 60 1.51 9.13 8.52
N LEU A 61 0.59 9.29 7.56
CA LEU A 61 -0.69 8.57 7.51
C LEU A 61 -0.53 7.04 7.59
N ALA A 62 0.41 6.49 6.82
CA ALA A 62 0.70 5.06 6.79
C ALA A 62 1.66 4.61 7.89
N ASP A 63 2.27 5.54 8.63
CA ASP A 63 3.23 5.23 9.68
C ASP A 63 2.54 4.70 10.95
N THR A 64 3.25 3.83 11.66
CA THR A 64 2.76 3.15 12.87
C THR A 64 3.93 2.67 13.71
N THR A 65 3.70 2.48 15.01
CA THR A 65 4.62 1.71 15.89
C THR A 65 4.16 0.26 16.06
N GLY A 66 3.02 -0.12 15.47
CA GLY A 66 2.51 -1.48 15.41
C GLY A 66 2.91 -2.19 14.12
N ASP A 67 1.96 -2.92 13.54
CA ASP A 67 2.15 -3.73 12.35
C ASP A 67 1.82 -2.93 11.07
N LEU A 68 2.75 -2.92 10.12
CA LEU A 68 2.58 -2.31 8.80
C LEU A 68 2.41 -3.40 7.75
N VAL A 69 1.28 -3.42 7.07
CA VAL A 69 0.93 -4.48 6.12
C VAL A 69 0.97 -3.93 4.71
N SER A 70 1.86 -4.44 3.87
CA SER A 70 1.83 -4.13 2.45
C SER A 70 0.75 -4.93 1.73
N VAL A 71 -0.13 -4.25 1.02
CA VAL A 71 -1.18 -4.88 0.20
C VAL A 71 -0.71 -5.23 -1.21
N ALA A 72 0.52 -4.86 -1.58
CA ALA A 72 1.07 -5.11 -2.91
C ALA A 72 1.39 -6.59 -3.17
N GLY A 73 1.47 -7.42 -2.12
CA GLY A 73 1.72 -8.86 -2.22
C GLY A 73 0.45 -9.71 -2.37
N LEU A 74 -0.74 -9.12 -2.20
CA LEU A 74 -2.01 -9.83 -2.34
C LEU A 74 -2.29 -10.15 -3.81
N PRO A 75 -3.16 -11.15 -4.10
CA PRO A 75 -3.48 -11.54 -5.47
C PRO A 75 -3.96 -10.36 -6.32
N ALA A 76 -3.37 -10.23 -7.50
CA ALA A 76 -3.78 -9.26 -8.50
C ALA A 76 -5.09 -9.73 -9.17
N THR A 77 -6.22 -9.20 -8.72
CA THR A 77 -7.53 -9.49 -9.32
C THR A 77 -8.07 -8.30 -10.09
N VAL A 78 -8.57 -8.54 -11.30
CA VAL A 78 -9.27 -7.56 -12.13
C VAL A 78 -10.46 -8.27 -12.77
N GLU A 79 -11.66 -7.87 -12.38
CA GLU A 79 -12.91 -8.41 -12.90
C GLU A 79 -13.70 -7.26 -13.52
N VAL A 80 -13.91 -7.31 -14.83
CA VAL A 80 -14.67 -6.30 -15.56
C VAL A 80 -16.04 -6.86 -15.88
N ASP A 81 -17.08 -6.16 -15.43
CA ASP A 81 -18.46 -6.39 -15.85
C ASP A 81 -18.85 -5.28 -16.83
N ALA A 82 -18.87 -5.62 -18.12
CA ALA A 82 -19.15 -4.67 -19.19
C ALA A 82 -20.61 -4.20 -19.20
N ASP A 83 -21.54 -5.10 -18.84
CA ASP A 83 -22.98 -4.81 -18.83
C ASP A 83 -23.33 -3.88 -17.66
N ALA A 84 -22.81 -4.17 -16.47
CA ALA A 84 -22.96 -3.30 -15.30
C ALA A 84 -22.06 -2.06 -15.35
N ARG A 85 -21.10 -2.02 -16.29
CA ARG A 85 -20.07 -0.97 -16.42
C ARG A 85 -19.25 -0.78 -15.15
N THR A 86 -18.91 -1.88 -14.48
CA THR A 86 -18.12 -1.88 -13.23
C THR A 86 -16.83 -2.65 -13.38
N VAL A 87 -15.84 -2.30 -12.57
CA VAL A 87 -14.60 -3.08 -12.43
C VAL A 87 -14.29 -3.31 -10.95
N THR A 88 -14.06 -4.57 -10.58
CA THR A 88 -13.58 -4.97 -9.25
C THR A 88 -12.08 -5.22 -9.35
N VAL A 89 -11.31 -4.59 -8.46
CA VAL A 89 -9.85 -4.67 -8.46
C VAL A 89 -9.29 -4.99 -7.08
N GLY A 90 -8.22 -5.76 -7.04
CA GLY A 90 -7.44 -5.96 -5.81
C GLY A 90 -6.90 -4.64 -5.27
N ALA A 91 -7.01 -4.42 -3.95
CA ALA A 91 -6.66 -3.13 -3.31
C ALA A 91 -5.21 -2.67 -3.55
N GLY A 92 -4.28 -3.61 -3.71
CA GLY A 92 -2.87 -3.34 -3.99
C GLY A 92 -2.55 -2.98 -5.44
N LEU A 93 -3.50 -3.14 -6.37
CA LEU A 93 -3.26 -2.87 -7.78
C LEU A 93 -3.01 -1.39 -8.03
N ARG A 94 -2.09 -1.14 -8.96
CA ARG A 94 -1.80 0.20 -9.49
C ARG A 94 -2.74 0.52 -10.65
N PHE A 95 -3.04 1.79 -10.92
CA PHE A 95 -3.88 2.18 -12.06
C PHE A 95 -3.44 1.53 -13.38
N ALA A 96 -2.14 1.56 -13.69
CA ALA A 96 -1.57 0.95 -14.89
C ALA A 96 -1.91 -0.54 -15.08
N ALA A 97 -2.13 -1.27 -13.97
CA ALA A 97 -2.30 -2.72 -14.00
C ALA A 97 -3.69 -3.17 -14.44
N PHE A 98 -4.72 -2.30 -14.35
CA PHE A 98 -6.09 -2.68 -14.66
C PHE A 98 -6.74 -1.82 -15.76
N THR A 99 -6.24 -0.61 -16.01
CA THR A 99 -6.83 0.26 -17.04
C THR A 99 -6.77 -0.34 -18.45
N GLY A 100 -5.77 -1.16 -18.75
CA GLY A 100 -5.69 -1.91 -20.01
C GLY A 100 -6.84 -2.91 -20.19
N ALA A 101 -7.20 -3.65 -19.14
CA ALA A 101 -8.33 -4.59 -19.18
C ALA A 101 -9.67 -3.85 -19.30
N VAL A 102 -9.82 -2.73 -18.58
CA VAL A 102 -11.00 -1.85 -18.69
C VAL A 102 -11.14 -1.32 -20.12
N HIS A 103 -10.04 -0.88 -20.74
CA HIS A 103 -10.03 -0.41 -22.11
C HIS A 103 -10.38 -1.50 -23.13
N ALA A 104 -9.82 -2.71 -22.95
CA ALA A 104 -10.12 -3.87 -23.81
C ALA A 104 -11.60 -4.27 -23.77
N ALA A 105 -12.29 -3.99 -22.66
CA ALA A 105 -13.73 -4.20 -22.50
C ALA A 105 -14.58 -3.02 -23.06
N GLY A 106 -13.99 -2.04 -23.72
CA GLY A 106 -14.69 -0.87 -24.27
C GLY A 106 -15.12 0.16 -23.21
N LEU A 107 -14.56 0.07 -22.00
CA LEU A 107 -14.83 0.99 -20.90
C LEU A 107 -13.62 1.91 -20.63
N ALA A 108 -13.82 2.92 -19.81
CA ALA A 108 -12.76 3.82 -19.35
C ALA A 108 -13.08 4.38 -17.95
N LEU A 109 -12.05 4.74 -17.19
CA LEU A 109 -12.22 5.60 -16.02
C LEU A 109 -12.35 7.05 -16.47
N HIS A 110 -13.28 7.80 -15.88
CA HIS A 110 -13.50 9.21 -16.20
C HIS A 110 -12.28 10.08 -15.84
N ASN A 111 -11.54 9.70 -14.80
CA ASN A 111 -10.38 10.43 -14.33
C ASN A 111 -9.32 9.46 -13.77
N LEU A 112 -8.06 9.89 -13.79
CA LEU A 112 -6.90 9.17 -13.27
C LEU A 112 -5.97 10.14 -12.57
N GLY A 113 -5.26 9.65 -11.54
CA GLY A 113 -4.15 10.42 -10.98
C GLY A 113 -3.03 10.60 -12.02
N SER A 114 -2.23 11.65 -11.85
CA SER A 114 -1.14 12.00 -12.79
C SER A 114 -0.08 10.90 -12.98
N LEU A 115 0.08 10.00 -12.00
CA LEU A 115 1.01 8.88 -12.06
C LEU A 115 0.25 7.55 -12.05
N PRO A 116 0.48 6.66 -13.04
CA PRO A 116 -0.29 5.43 -13.17
C PRO A 116 0.21 4.31 -12.23
N HIS A 117 1.29 4.53 -11.50
CA HIS A 117 1.91 3.56 -10.57
C HIS A 117 1.47 3.71 -9.10
N ILE A 118 0.38 4.42 -8.85
CA ILE A 118 -0.22 4.59 -7.51
C ILE A 118 -1.24 3.47 -7.26
N SER A 119 -1.23 2.87 -6.06
CA SER A 119 -2.21 1.86 -5.65
C SER A 119 -3.62 2.44 -5.55
N VAL A 120 -4.61 1.77 -6.13
CA VAL A 120 -6.00 2.24 -6.25
C VAL A 120 -6.65 2.50 -4.89
N ALA A 121 -6.53 1.57 -3.93
CA ALA A 121 -7.12 1.77 -2.61
C ALA A 121 -6.47 2.93 -1.85
N GLY A 122 -5.15 3.10 -2.01
CA GLY A 122 -4.42 4.25 -1.45
C GLY A 122 -4.91 5.57 -2.05
N ALA A 123 -5.12 5.62 -3.37
CA ALA A 123 -5.64 6.78 -4.06
C ALA A 123 -7.05 7.17 -3.58
N CYS A 124 -7.95 6.19 -3.44
CA CYS A 124 -9.29 6.41 -2.89
C CYS A 124 -9.25 6.90 -1.44
N ALA A 125 -8.38 6.31 -0.61
CA ALA A 125 -8.28 6.65 0.81
C ALA A 125 -7.83 8.10 1.09
N THR A 126 -7.11 8.71 0.14
CA THR A 126 -6.58 10.08 0.28
C THR A 126 -7.25 11.10 -0.63
N GLY A 127 -8.31 10.74 -1.35
CA GLY A 127 -9.00 11.65 -2.26
C GLY A 127 -8.16 12.08 -3.47
N THR A 128 -7.36 11.17 -4.04
CA THR A 128 -6.61 11.45 -5.27
C THR A 128 -7.57 11.79 -6.41
N HIS A 129 -7.22 12.85 -7.15
CA HIS A 129 -7.94 13.32 -8.33
C HIS A 129 -6.96 13.66 -9.45
N GLY A 130 -7.51 13.92 -10.63
CA GLY A 130 -6.85 14.49 -11.81
C GLY A 130 -7.64 15.64 -12.40
#